data_AF-J4H3Z0-F1
#
_entry.id   AF-J4H3Z0-F1
#
_cell.length_a   1.000
_cell.length_b   1.000
_cell.length_c   1.000
_cell.angle_alpha   90.00
_cell.angle_beta   90.00
_cell.angle_gamma   90.00
#
_symmetry.space_group_name_H-M   'P 1'
#
loop_
_entity.id
_entity.type
_entity.pdbx_description
1 polymer ?
#
loop_
_entity_poly.entity_id
_entity_poly.type
_entity_poly.pdbx_seq_one_letter_code
_entity_poly.pdbx_strand_id
1 'polypeptide(L)'
;MGFYGVLNVGVVQFLVLYRVYVVWDNRTRIRNALLSGYALAIAAGIVFTIIAVVQVAPHSLYSSELGSCLFTTKSYYLIGSWSAMLFYDIYVSLLLVGNSLNKPRRHNTEILRNLYRDGILSFLCLFGLQLAKLVPSIVGGPSDMLLTPLIAWSLDGVIVMRLFLKVRDIEVNARKGFGWKSVTMLDSKTQPQVPVLVFEEVEMEVI
;
A
#
# COMPACT_ATOMS: atom_id res chain seq x y z
N MET A 1 9.68 -20.13 -1.56
CA MET A 1 8.80 -18.99 -1.96
C MET A 1 9.25 -18.50 -3.33
N GLY A 2 8.46 -18.76 -4.37
CA GLY A 2 8.85 -18.44 -5.75
C GLY A 2 8.35 -17.08 -6.23
N PHE A 3 8.47 -16.87 -7.55
CA PHE A 3 7.99 -15.71 -8.30
C PHE A 3 6.53 -15.31 -7.96
N TYR A 4 5.65 -16.28 -7.75
CA TYR A 4 4.25 -16.05 -7.37
C TYR A 4 4.08 -15.26 -6.06
N GLY A 5 4.96 -15.47 -5.08
CA GLY A 5 4.90 -14.75 -3.83
C GLY A 5 5.23 -13.27 -4.02
N VAL A 6 6.25 -12.98 -4.82
CA VAL A 6 6.66 -11.60 -5.17
C VAL A 6 5.55 -10.90 -5.95
N LEU A 7 4.92 -11.57 -6.90
CA LEU A 7 3.80 -11.01 -7.66
C LEU A 7 2.60 -10.69 -6.75
N ASN A 8 2.23 -11.60 -5.87
CA ASN A 8 1.09 -11.39 -4.97
C ASN A 8 1.35 -10.20 -4.04
N VAL A 9 2.52 -10.15 -3.40
CA VAL A 9 2.94 -9.02 -2.56
C VAL A 9 2.93 -7.71 -3.35
N GLY A 10 3.46 -7.73 -4.58
CA GLY A 10 3.43 -6.57 -5.46
C GLY A 10 2.01 -6.07 -5.72
N VAL A 11 1.10 -6.96 -6.15
CA VAL A 11 -0.30 -6.59 -6.41
C VAL A 11 -0.98 -6.01 -5.18
N VAL A 12 -0.75 -6.60 -4.00
CA VAL A 12 -1.29 -6.09 -2.73
C VAL A 12 -0.76 -4.67 -2.44
N GLN A 13 0.55 -4.45 -2.57
CA GLN A 13 1.15 -3.13 -2.40
C GLN A 13 0.62 -2.12 -3.43
N PHE A 14 0.46 -2.53 -4.68
CA PHE A 14 -0.12 -1.69 -5.73
C PHE A 14 -1.55 -1.25 -5.41
N LEU A 15 -2.39 -2.16 -4.91
CA LEU A 15 -3.77 -1.84 -4.53
C LEU A 15 -3.81 -0.82 -3.39
N VAL A 16 -2.91 -0.94 -2.41
CA VAL A 16 -2.78 0.04 -1.31
C VAL A 16 -2.37 1.40 -1.86
N LEU A 17 -1.34 1.45 -2.70
CA LEU A 17 -0.86 2.69 -3.33
C LEU A 17 -1.94 3.34 -4.19
N TYR A 18 -2.66 2.55 -4.99
CA TYR A 18 -3.74 3.02 -5.83
C TYR A 18 -4.86 3.65 -4.99
N ARG A 19 -5.18 3.09 -3.82
CA ARG A 19 -6.18 3.67 -2.91
C ARG A 19 -5.71 4.97 -2.28
N VAL A 20 -4.45 5.01 -1.81
CA VAL A 20 -3.84 6.24 -1.30
C VAL A 20 -3.82 7.31 -2.39
N TYR A 21 -3.57 6.92 -3.64
CA TYR A 21 -3.64 7.79 -4.81
C TYR A 21 -5.07 8.31 -5.08
N VAL A 22 -6.09 7.45 -5.05
CA VAL A 22 -7.49 7.86 -5.30
C VAL A 22 -7.98 8.85 -4.24
N VAL A 23 -7.55 8.69 -2.98
CA VAL A 23 -7.81 9.68 -1.91
C VAL A 23 -7.13 11.02 -2.19
N TRP A 24 -6.04 11.00 -2.96
CA TRP A 24 -5.22 12.15 -3.25
C TRP A 24 -5.60 12.79 -4.58
N ASP A 25 -6.76 13.43 -4.60
CA ASP A 25 -7.13 14.59 -5.44
C ASP A 25 -6.36 14.74 -6.78
N ASN A 26 -6.38 13.66 -7.55
CA ASN A 26 -5.96 13.44 -8.95
C ASN A 26 -4.74 14.20 -9.53
N ARG A 27 -3.78 14.68 -8.73
CA ARG A 27 -2.59 15.37 -9.27
C ARG A 27 -1.66 14.38 -10.00
N THR A 28 -1.62 14.50 -11.32
CA THR A 28 -0.89 13.62 -12.26
C THR A 28 0.62 13.50 -11.99
N ARG A 29 1.27 14.55 -11.47
CA ARG A 29 2.71 14.52 -11.14
C ARG A 29 3.02 13.50 -10.05
N ILE A 30 2.22 13.48 -8.99
CA ILE A 30 2.42 12.59 -7.84
C ILE A 30 2.09 11.15 -8.23
N ARG A 31 1.05 10.96 -9.08
CA ARG A 31 0.76 9.67 -9.69
C ARG A 31 1.99 9.09 -10.39
N ASN A 32 2.59 9.85 -11.29
CA ASN A 32 3.67 9.37 -12.12
C ASN A 32 4.93 9.07 -11.27
N ALA A 33 5.20 9.88 -10.23
CA ALA A 33 6.30 9.65 -9.30
C ALA A 33 6.12 8.40 -8.42
N LEU A 34 4.89 8.11 -7.98
CA LEU A 34 4.57 6.89 -7.23
C LEU A 34 4.67 5.65 -8.11
N LEU A 35 4.13 5.73 -9.33
CA LEU A 35 4.12 4.61 -10.28
C LEU A 35 5.53 4.26 -10.76
N SER A 36 6.36 5.27 -11.05
CA SER A 36 7.75 5.06 -11.47
C SER A 36 8.58 4.44 -10.35
N GLY A 37 8.43 4.92 -9.11
CA GLY A 37 9.11 4.34 -7.96
C GLY A 37 8.68 2.89 -7.70
N TYR A 38 7.39 2.59 -7.87
CA TYR A 38 6.88 1.23 -7.70
C TYR A 38 7.44 0.27 -8.74
N ALA A 39 7.45 0.69 -10.02
CA ALA A 39 8.02 -0.10 -11.11
C ALA A 39 9.50 -0.39 -10.87
N LEU A 40 10.26 0.61 -10.39
CA LEU A 40 11.67 0.46 -10.04
C LEU A 40 11.87 -0.53 -8.88
N ALA A 41 11.05 -0.43 -7.82
CA ALA A 41 11.13 -1.30 -6.65
C ALA A 41 10.82 -2.76 -6.99
N ILE A 42 9.80 -3.01 -7.82
CA ILE A 42 9.48 -4.36 -8.31
C ILE A 42 10.58 -4.91 -9.20
N ALA A 43 11.10 -4.11 -10.14
CA ALA A 43 12.19 -4.54 -11.01
C ALA A 43 13.41 -4.97 -10.19
N ALA A 44 13.81 -4.15 -9.20
CA ALA A 44 14.88 -4.48 -8.27
C ALA A 44 14.57 -5.77 -7.49
N GLY A 45 13.36 -5.90 -6.93
CA GLY A 45 12.93 -7.08 -6.19
C GLY A 45 12.97 -8.38 -7.02
N ILE A 46 12.54 -8.32 -8.28
CA ILE A 46 12.59 -9.45 -9.22
C ILE A 46 14.04 -9.85 -9.49
N VAL A 47 14.92 -8.87 -9.78
CA VAL A 47 16.35 -9.13 -10.05
C VAL A 47 17.02 -9.79 -8.84
N PHE A 48 16.84 -9.26 -7.63
CA PHE A 48 17.40 -9.87 -6.42
C PHE A 48 16.85 -11.27 -6.17
N THR A 49 15.57 -11.51 -6.46
CA THR A 49 14.96 -12.84 -6.32
C THR A 49 15.55 -13.84 -7.31
N ILE A 50 15.75 -13.45 -8.57
CA ILE A 50 16.38 -14.31 -9.58
C ILE A 50 17.80 -14.68 -9.17
N ILE A 51 18.59 -13.69 -8.74
CA ILE A 51 19.97 -13.93 -8.28
C ILE A 51 19.97 -14.86 -7.06
N ALA A 52 19.08 -14.64 -6.11
CA ALA A 52 18.93 -15.49 -4.94
C ALA A 52 18.64 -16.94 -5.34
N VAL A 53 17.70 -17.17 -6.27
CA VAL A 53 17.35 -18.53 -6.73
C VAL A 53 18.54 -19.20 -7.43
N VAL A 54 19.22 -18.49 -8.33
CA VAL A 54 20.35 -19.05 -9.09
C VAL A 54 21.50 -19.45 -8.16
N GLN A 55 21.80 -18.65 -7.14
CA GLN A 55 22.85 -19.00 -6.17
C GLN A 55 22.43 -20.11 -5.21
N VAL A 56 21.16 -20.15 -4.82
CA VAL A 56 20.69 -21.06 -3.78
C VAL A 56 20.38 -22.46 -4.34
N ALA A 57 19.97 -22.56 -5.61
CA ALA A 57 19.68 -23.82 -6.29
C ALA A 57 20.79 -24.89 -6.16
N PRO A 58 22.07 -24.61 -6.44
CA PRO A 58 23.15 -25.62 -6.38
C PRO A 58 23.52 -26.06 -4.95
N HIS A 59 23.13 -25.30 -3.91
CA HIS A 59 23.45 -25.59 -2.51
C HIS A 59 22.31 -26.27 -1.75
N SER A 60 21.33 -26.83 -2.46
CA SER A 60 20.22 -27.57 -1.85
C SER A 60 20.64 -29.01 -1.54
N LEU A 61 20.76 -29.33 -0.25
CA LEU A 61 20.99 -30.70 0.21
C LEU A 61 19.63 -31.32 0.58
N TYR A 62 19.33 -32.48 0.00
CA TYR A 62 18.14 -33.25 0.35
C TYR A 62 18.39 -33.98 1.67
N SER A 63 17.59 -33.69 2.68
CA SER A 63 17.61 -34.44 3.94
C SER A 63 16.52 -35.51 3.93
N SER A 64 16.94 -36.76 4.03
CA SER A 64 16.06 -37.92 4.12
C SER A 64 15.28 -37.97 5.43
N GLU A 65 15.77 -37.36 6.52
CA GLU A 65 15.08 -37.38 7.83
C GLU A 65 13.86 -36.47 7.87
N LEU A 66 13.90 -35.34 7.16
CA LEU A 66 12.83 -34.36 7.09
C LEU A 66 11.99 -34.46 5.81
N GLY A 67 12.34 -35.39 4.91
CA GLY A 67 11.69 -35.53 3.59
C GLY A 67 11.67 -34.23 2.78
N SER A 68 12.65 -33.35 2.99
CA SER A 68 12.65 -31.99 2.42
C SER A 68 14.07 -31.50 2.11
N CYS A 69 14.15 -30.59 1.13
CA CYS A 69 15.40 -29.89 0.80
C CYS A 69 15.66 -28.82 1.85
N LEU A 70 16.80 -28.92 2.53
CA LEU A 70 17.24 -27.93 3.50
C LEU A 70 18.23 -26.97 2.86
N PHE A 71 18.00 -25.68 3.06
CA PHE A 71 18.95 -24.64 2.68
C PHE A 71 19.93 -24.43 3.83
N THR A 72 21.17 -24.90 3.64
CA THR A 72 22.23 -24.83 4.67
C THR A 72 22.88 -23.46 4.75
N THR A 73 22.78 -22.64 3.70
CA THR A 73 23.40 -21.32 3.60
C THR A 73 22.38 -20.19 3.60
N LYS A 74 22.58 -19.21 4.50
CA LYS A 74 21.87 -17.93 4.50
C LYS A 74 22.17 -17.19 3.19
N SER A 75 21.13 -16.87 2.42
CA SER A 75 21.28 -16.05 1.21
C SER A 75 21.07 -14.57 1.55
N TYR A 76 22.15 -13.80 1.52
CA TYR A 76 22.12 -12.34 1.72
C TYR A 76 21.24 -11.62 0.67
N TYR A 77 21.01 -12.25 -0.48
CA TYR A 77 20.21 -11.70 -1.57
C TYR A 77 18.72 -11.64 -1.24
N LEU A 78 18.23 -12.52 -0.36
CA LEU A 78 16.87 -12.40 0.16
C LEU A 78 16.72 -11.11 0.97
N ILE A 79 17.67 -10.78 1.84
CA ILE A 79 17.67 -9.51 2.60
C ILE A 79 17.60 -8.32 1.64
N GLY A 80 18.33 -8.38 0.52
CA GLY A 80 18.31 -7.35 -0.52
C GLY A 80 16.92 -7.14 -1.14
N SER A 81 16.18 -8.22 -1.44
CA SER A 81 14.84 -8.09 -2.03
C SER A 81 13.82 -7.48 -1.06
N TRP A 82 13.87 -7.87 0.23
CA TRP A 82 13.04 -7.26 1.28
C TRP A 82 13.39 -5.79 1.51
N SER A 83 14.69 -5.46 1.48
CA SER A 83 15.17 -4.09 1.67
C SER A 83 14.66 -3.17 0.56
N ALA A 84 14.60 -3.62 -0.69
CA ALA A 84 14.09 -2.81 -1.80
C ALA A 84 12.62 -2.41 -1.59
N MET A 85 11.78 -3.34 -1.12
CA MET A 85 10.38 -3.03 -0.77
C MET A 85 10.27 -2.06 0.41
N LEU A 86 11.09 -2.26 1.46
CA LEU A 86 11.15 -1.36 2.61
C LEU A 86 11.55 0.07 2.23
N PHE A 87 12.56 0.22 1.38
CA PHE A 87 12.98 1.54 0.90
C PHE A 87 11.86 2.25 0.14
N TYR A 88 11.10 1.51 -0.69
CA TYR A 88 9.95 2.06 -1.37
C TYR A 88 8.84 2.48 -0.40
N ASP A 89 8.55 1.67 0.62
CA ASP A 89 7.57 2.03 1.65
C ASP A 89 7.98 3.32 2.37
N ILE A 90 9.26 3.46 2.75
CA ILE A 90 9.81 4.69 3.36
C ILE A 90 9.66 5.88 2.41
N TYR A 91 9.98 5.70 1.12
CA TYR A 91 9.84 6.76 0.12
C TYR A 91 8.38 7.24 0.00
N VAL A 92 7.43 6.31 -0.05
CA VAL A 92 5.99 6.63 -0.13
C VAL A 92 5.52 7.36 1.12
N SER A 93 5.98 6.96 2.30
CA SER A 93 5.60 7.66 3.53
C SER A 93 6.22 9.04 3.65
N LEU A 94 7.46 9.24 3.20
CA LEU A 94 8.04 10.58 3.12
C LEU A 94 7.25 11.47 2.17
N LEU A 95 6.83 10.97 1.01
CA LEU A 95 5.95 11.71 0.10
C LEU A 95 4.60 12.03 0.73
N LEU A 96 4.01 11.08 1.45
CA LEU A 96 2.74 11.26 2.16
C LEU A 96 2.84 12.35 3.23
N VAL A 97 3.89 12.31 4.04
CA VAL A 97 4.16 13.32 5.08
C VAL A 97 4.43 14.68 4.45
N GLY A 98 5.32 14.75 3.45
CA GLY A 98 5.66 15.99 2.76
C GLY A 98 4.46 16.67 2.12
N ASN A 99 3.58 15.91 1.47
CA ASN A 99 2.36 16.49 0.92
C ASN A 99 1.34 16.87 1.99
N SER A 100 1.27 16.12 3.10
CA SER A 100 0.38 16.49 4.20
C SER A 100 0.73 17.85 4.81
N LEU A 101 2.01 18.20 4.82
CA LEU A 101 2.50 19.51 5.27
C LEU A 101 2.21 20.62 4.26
N ASN A 102 2.27 20.32 2.96
CA ASN A 102 2.06 21.29 1.89
C ASN A 102 0.59 21.58 1.54
N LYS A 103 -0.39 20.79 2.02
CA LYS A 103 -1.81 21.04 1.68
C LYS A 103 -2.42 22.10 2.62
N PRO A 104 -2.77 23.31 2.14
CA PRO A 104 -3.34 24.35 2.97
C PRO A 104 -4.73 23.95 3.49
N ARG A 105 -4.86 24.06 4.81
CA ARG A 105 -5.91 23.57 5.69
C ARG A 105 -7.25 24.31 5.47
N ARG A 106 -7.99 24.04 4.38
CA ARG A 106 -9.33 24.64 4.15
C ARG A 106 -10.49 23.69 4.53
N HIS A 107 -11.18 24.08 5.61
CA HIS A 107 -12.55 23.79 6.09
C HIS A 107 -13.13 22.38 6.31
N ASN A 108 -12.56 21.26 5.85
CA ASN A 108 -13.06 19.92 6.20
C ASN A 108 -12.14 19.18 7.19
N THR A 109 -11.80 19.84 8.30
CA THR A 109 -10.74 19.42 9.24
C THR A 109 -11.04 18.15 10.03
N GLU A 110 -12.30 17.75 10.18
CA GLU A 110 -12.66 16.61 11.03
C GLU A 110 -12.57 15.27 10.28
N ILE A 111 -13.13 15.22 9.07
CA ILE A 111 -13.07 14.03 8.20
C ILE A 111 -11.63 13.76 7.76
N LEU A 112 -10.90 14.82 7.38
CA LEU A 112 -9.51 14.69 6.94
C LEU A 112 -8.58 14.26 8.09
N ARG A 113 -8.86 14.69 9.34
CA ARG A 113 -8.08 14.30 10.52
C ARG A 113 -8.27 12.84 10.89
N ASN A 114 -9.50 12.32 10.82
CA ASN A 114 -9.74 10.90 11.05
C ASN A 114 -9.13 10.04 9.95
N LEU A 115 -9.25 10.46 8.69
CA LEU A 115 -8.64 9.76 7.55
C LEU A 115 -7.10 9.77 7.62
N TYR A 116 -6.52 10.87 8.09
CA TYR A 116 -5.08 11.01 8.28
C TYR A 116 -4.56 10.15 9.44
N ARG A 117 -5.26 10.17 10.57
CA ARG A 117 -4.94 9.32 11.73
C ARG A 117 -4.98 7.85 11.35
N ASP A 118 -6.00 7.43 10.58
CA ASP A 118 -6.12 6.06 10.11
C ASP A 118 -5.07 5.71 9.05
N GLY A 119 -4.78 6.62 8.11
CA GLY A 119 -3.76 6.43 7.08
C GLY A 119 -2.35 6.26 7.66
N ILE A 120 -1.99 7.08 8.66
CA ILE A 120 -0.70 6.96 9.37
C ILE A 120 -0.60 5.64 10.12
N LEU A 121 -1.66 5.25 10.84
CA LEU A 121 -1.64 4.03 11.65
C LEU A 121 -1.52 2.78 10.77
N SER A 122 -2.17 2.81 9.62
CA SER A 122 -2.05 1.80 8.56
C SER A 122 -0.63 1.70 8.03
N PHE A 123 -0.03 2.85 7.74
CA PHE A 123 1.33 2.95 7.23
C PHE A 123 2.35 2.45 8.27
N LEU A 124 2.20 2.85 9.54
CA LEU A 124 3.03 2.40 10.66
C LEU A 124 2.92 0.89 10.87
N CYS A 125 1.72 0.32 10.78
CA CYS A 125 1.55 -1.14 10.83
C CYS A 125 2.30 -1.83 9.70
N LEU A 126 2.11 -1.40 8.45
CA LEU A 126 2.81 -1.99 7.30
C LEU A 126 4.34 -1.88 7.45
N PHE A 127 4.84 -0.71 7.85
CA PHE A 127 6.26 -0.51 8.12
C PHE A 127 6.78 -1.44 9.23
N GLY A 128 6.04 -1.56 10.33
CA GLY A 128 6.36 -2.47 11.43
C GLY A 128 6.40 -3.94 11.01
N LEU A 129 5.47 -4.36 10.14
CA LEU A 129 5.47 -5.71 9.58
C LEU A 129 6.65 -5.96 8.66
N GLN A 130 7.04 -4.97 7.85
CA GLN A 130 8.20 -5.09 7.00
C GLN A 130 9.50 -5.16 7.81
N LEU A 131 9.60 -4.39 8.90
CA LEU A 131 10.70 -4.52 9.86
C LEU A 131 10.70 -5.91 10.53
N ALA A 132 9.53 -6.43 10.90
CA ALA A 132 9.40 -7.76 11.50
C ALA A 132 9.86 -8.89 10.55
N LYS A 133 9.84 -8.67 9.23
CA LYS A 133 10.43 -9.60 8.24
C LYS A 133 11.94 -9.45 8.11
N LEU A 134 12.45 -8.23 8.26
CA LEU A 134 13.88 -7.92 8.13
C LEU A 134 14.69 -8.34 9.36
N VAL A 135 14.16 -8.16 10.56
CA VAL A 135 14.84 -8.47 11.84
C VAL A 135 15.30 -9.94 11.93
N PRO A 136 14.45 -10.95 11.69
CA PRO A 136 14.88 -12.36 11.67
C PRO A 136 15.81 -12.68 10.50
N SER A 137 15.72 -11.92 9.41
CA SER A 137 16.62 -12.08 8.25
C SER A 137 18.06 -11.72 8.62
N ILE A 138 18.25 -10.73 9.51
CA ILE A 138 19.56 -10.30 10.00
C ILE A 138 20.01 -11.18 11.18
N VAL A 139 19.14 -11.38 12.17
CA VAL A 139 19.50 -11.95 13.49
C VAL A 139 19.15 -13.43 13.63
N GLY A 140 18.11 -13.91 12.94
CA GLY A 140 17.49 -15.22 13.17
C GLY A 140 18.24 -16.40 12.54
N GLY A 141 17.87 -17.62 12.96
CA GLY A 141 18.38 -18.85 12.38
C GLY A 141 17.78 -19.17 11.00
N PRO A 142 18.27 -20.21 10.29
CA PRO A 142 17.72 -20.61 8.99
C PRO A 142 16.25 -21.05 9.07
N SER A 143 15.79 -21.57 10.22
CA SER A 143 14.39 -21.92 10.49
C SER A 143 13.47 -20.70 10.53
N ASP A 144 13.92 -19.63 11.18
CA ASP A 144 13.12 -18.42 11.41
C ASP A 144 12.92 -17.62 10.13
N MET A 145 13.85 -17.78 9.18
CA MET A 145 13.82 -17.15 7.87
C MET A 145 12.68 -17.66 6.98
N LEU A 146 12.14 -18.86 7.23
CA LEU A 146 11.02 -19.40 6.46
C LEU A 146 9.67 -19.15 7.15
N LEU A 147 9.62 -19.32 8.46
CA LEU A 147 8.39 -19.20 9.23
C LEU A 147 7.93 -17.74 9.32
N THR A 148 8.86 -16.81 9.56
CA THR A 148 8.50 -15.40 9.79
C THR A 148 7.88 -14.73 8.58
N PRO A 149 8.42 -14.88 7.35
CA PRO A 149 7.81 -14.30 6.15
C PRO A 149 6.40 -14.83 5.88
N LEU A 150 6.12 -16.11 6.15
CA LEU A 150 4.79 -16.71 5.97
C LEU A 150 3.75 -16.05 6.87
N ILE A 151 4.10 -15.88 8.14
CA ILE A 151 3.22 -15.24 9.12
C ILE A 151 3.03 -13.77 8.74
N ALA A 152 4.12 -13.08 8.41
CA ALA A 152 4.07 -11.67 8.07
C ALA A 152 3.26 -11.40 6.79
N TRP A 153 3.38 -12.24 5.76
CA TRP A 153 2.53 -12.17 4.55
C TRP A 153 1.05 -12.36 4.86
N SER A 154 0.74 -13.29 5.75
CA SER A 154 -0.64 -13.55 6.15
C SER A 154 -1.24 -12.31 6.84
N LEU A 155 -0.46 -11.69 7.72
CA LEU A 155 -0.85 -10.48 8.43
C LEU A 155 -0.95 -9.26 7.50
N ASP A 156 -0.04 -9.10 6.53
CA ASP A 156 -0.12 -8.04 5.52
C ASP A 156 -1.45 -8.12 4.75
N GLY A 157 -1.81 -9.32 4.28
CA GLY A 157 -3.07 -9.53 3.55
C GLY A 157 -4.29 -9.16 4.39
N VAL A 158 -4.32 -9.57 5.66
CA VAL A 158 -5.42 -9.22 6.59
C VAL A 158 -5.48 -7.72 6.84
N ILE A 159 -4.34 -7.07 7.05
CA ILE A 159 -4.28 -5.63 7.28
C ILE A 159 -4.78 -4.90 6.04
N VAL A 160 -4.24 -5.22 4.86
CA VAL A 160 -4.66 -4.58 3.60
C VAL A 160 -6.15 -4.78 3.33
N MET A 161 -6.69 -5.97 3.60
CA MET A 161 -8.13 -6.21 3.45
C MET A 161 -8.96 -5.37 4.42
N ARG A 162 -8.55 -5.27 5.69
CA ARG A 162 -9.24 -4.42 6.67
C ARG A 162 -9.19 -2.95 6.29
N LEU A 163 -8.05 -2.49 5.78
CA LEU A 163 -7.89 -1.12 5.27
C LEU A 163 -8.79 -0.86 4.07
N PHE A 164 -8.82 -1.81 3.14
CA PHE A 164 -9.71 -1.74 1.98
C PHE A 164 -11.17 -1.63 2.40
N LEU A 165 -11.63 -2.47 3.33
CA LEU A 165 -13.01 -2.44 3.82
C LEU A 165 -13.33 -1.13 4.53
N LYS A 166 -12.44 -0.62 5.40
CA LYS A 166 -12.63 0.68 6.07
C LYS A 166 -12.71 1.83 5.08
N VAL A 167 -11.83 1.87 4.08
CA VAL A 167 -11.86 2.91 3.05
C VAL A 167 -13.16 2.84 2.23
N ARG A 168 -13.61 1.64 1.89
CA ARG A 168 -14.88 1.45 1.17
C ARG A 168 -16.09 1.82 2.01
N ASP A 169 -16.08 1.52 3.29
CA ASP A 169 -17.14 1.93 4.22
C ASP A 169 -17.22 3.46 4.30
N ILE A 170 -16.08 4.15 4.39
CA ILE A 170 -16.02 5.62 4.38
C ILE A 170 -16.53 6.17 3.03
N GLU A 171 -16.13 5.59 1.89
CA GLU A 171 -16.60 6.00 0.56
C GLU A 171 -18.13 5.84 0.44
N VAL A 172 -18.67 4.70 0.90
CA VAL A 172 -20.10 4.41 0.87
C VAL A 172 -20.86 5.34 1.83
N ASN A 173 -20.33 5.57 3.03
CA ASN A 173 -20.95 6.47 4.02
C ASN A 173 -20.89 7.94 3.57
N ALA A 174 -19.80 8.36 2.92
CA ALA A 174 -19.70 9.68 2.30
C ALA A 174 -20.73 9.86 1.17
N ARG A 175 -20.95 8.83 0.33
CA ARG A 175 -22.01 8.83 -0.69
C ARG A 175 -23.41 8.88 -0.07
N LYS A 176 -23.67 8.12 1.00
CA LYS A 176 -24.96 8.16 1.73
C LYS A 176 -25.22 9.49 2.42
N GLY A 177 -24.18 10.17 2.92
CA GLY A 177 -24.27 11.52 3.45
C GLY A 177 -24.64 12.57 2.40
N PHE A 178 -24.32 12.30 1.12
CA PHE A 178 -24.62 13.16 -0.03
C PHE A 178 -25.96 12.88 -0.74
N GLY A 179 -26.68 11.81 -0.36
CA GLY A 179 -28.04 11.53 -0.81
C GLY A 179 -28.62 10.40 0.05
N TRP A 180 -29.67 10.57 0.84
CA TRP A 180 -30.91 11.31 0.58
C TRP A 180 -31.29 12.20 1.78
N LYS A 181 -31.18 13.53 1.65
CA LYS A 181 -32.26 14.35 2.19
C LYS A 181 -33.36 14.24 1.16
N SER A 182 -34.43 13.50 1.46
CA SER A 182 -35.68 13.70 0.76
C SER A 182 -35.99 15.18 0.89
N VAL A 183 -35.87 15.91 -0.23
CA VAL A 183 -36.60 17.16 -0.39
C VAL A 183 -38.04 16.72 -0.31
N THR A 184 -38.59 16.77 0.90
CA THR A 184 -40.03 16.73 1.13
C THR A 184 -40.57 17.81 0.23
N MET A 185 -41.30 17.39 -0.81
CA MET A 185 -41.90 18.27 -1.79
C MET A 185 -42.69 19.33 -1.03
N LEU A 186 -42.09 20.51 -0.89
CA LEU A 186 -42.84 21.73 -0.74
C LEU A 186 -43.56 21.90 -2.08
N ASP A 187 -44.87 21.84 -1.93
CA ASP A 187 -45.91 22.31 -2.82
C ASP A 187 -45.47 23.43 -3.80
N SER A 188 -46.15 23.44 -4.94
CA SER A 188 -46.28 24.55 -5.88
C SER A 188 -45.24 24.68 -7.00
N LYS A 189 -45.54 23.98 -8.10
CA LYS A 189 -45.79 24.60 -9.41
C LYS A 189 -44.72 25.57 -9.96
N THR A 190 -43.55 25.09 -10.41
CA THR A 190 -42.83 25.74 -11.54
C THR A 190 -41.70 24.85 -12.11
N GLN A 191 -41.69 24.76 -13.44
CA GLN A 191 -40.65 24.34 -14.42
C GLN A 191 -39.46 23.40 -14.06
N PRO A 192 -39.05 22.51 -15.00
CA PRO A 192 -37.89 21.65 -14.83
C PRO A 192 -36.60 22.42 -15.10
N GLN A 193 -35.78 22.63 -14.06
CA GLN A 193 -34.37 22.97 -14.21
C GLN A 193 -33.56 21.70 -14.02
N VAL A 194 -32.91 21.24 -15.09
CA VAL A 194 -31.95 20.13 -15.06
C VAL A 194 -30.75 20.58 -14.23
N PRO A 195 -30.38 19.88 -13.14
CA PRO A 195 -29.16 20.22 -12.41
C PRO A 195 -27.96 19.79 -13.25
N VAL A 196 -27.36 20.75 -13.96
CA VAL A 196 -26.01 20.64 -14.50
C VAL A 196 -25.08 20.60 -13.28
N LEU A 197 -24.45 19.45 -13.05
CA LEU A 197 -23.34 19.34 -12.10
C LEU A 197 -22.16 20.12 -12.69
N VAL A 198 -22.09 21.42 -12.40
CA VAL A 198 -20.92 22.24 -12.64
C VAL A 198 -19.88 21.84 -11.59
N PHE A 199 -18.90 21.05 -12.01
CA PHE A 199 -17.65 20.90 -11.27
C PHE A 199 -16.94 22.26 -11.42
N GLU A 200 -17.12 23.15 -10.46
CA GLU A 200 -16.42 24.42 -10.40
C GLU A 200 -14.94 24.12 -10.08
N GLU A 201 -14.17 23.83 -11.13
CA GLU A 201 -12.72 23.92 -11.12
C GLU A 201 -12.38 25.38 -10.80
N VAL A 202 -12.10 25.67 -9.54
CA VAL A 202 -11.51 26.94 -9.13
C VAL A 202 -10.11 26.99 -9.75
N GLU A 203 -10.02 27.60 -10.92
CA GLU A 203 -8.78 28.12 -11.49
C GLU A 203 -8.14 29.04 -10.42
N MET A 204 -7.11 28.55 -9.74
CA MET A 204 -6.20 29.45 -9.04
C MET A 204 -5.31 30.10 -10.10
N GLU A 205 -5.72 31.29 -10.53
CA GLU A 205 -4.86 32.24 -11.24
C GLU A 205 -3.56 32.42 -10.44
N VAL A 206 -2.45 32.11 -11.10
CA VAL A 206 -1.10 32.41 -10.65
C VAL A 206 -0.86 33.89 -10.94
N ILE A 207 -0.72 34.68 -9.87
CA ILE A 207 0.04 35.94 -9.88
C ILE A 207 1.33 35.70 -9.13
#